data_AF-A0A1S4C3C1-F1
#
_entry.id   AF-A0A1S4C3C1-F1
#
_cell.length_a   1.000
_cell.length_b   1.000
_cell.length_c   1.000
_cell.angle_alpha   90.00
_cell.angle_beta   90.00
_cell.angle_gamma   90.00
#
_symmetry.space_group_name_H-M   'P 1'
#
loop_
_entity.id
_entity.type
_entity.pdbx_description
1 polymer ?
#
loop_
_entity_poly.entity_id
_entity_poly.type
_entity_poly.pdbx_seq_one_letter_code
_entity_poly.pdbx_strand_id
1 'polypeptide(L)'
;MTTFNPLTAILTQNKLEGPNYVDWKRNLDIILIAEEYKFVLDEVCPEKPGNDATDDEQKAYQKWIKADEMARCYILASMSNVLQHQLQSMESAYDILENLKEMFGDQNRAAKQTVMKALLNTKMVEGSSIRDHVLKMMSLLNELEVLGANIDKDTQVEMILQTLPDSFQQFRLNYNMNKMDLSLAKLLNDLQSAETIIKSQAPPVALNFEEGSSSKLRGGQKK
;
A
#
# COMPACT_ATOMS: atom_id res chain seq x y z
N MET A 1 2.97 -0.15 40.13
CA MET A 1 3.40 0.87 39.15
C MET A 1 2.89 0.40 37.80
N THR A 2 1.96 1.13 37.19
CA THR A 2 1.54 0.83 35.81
C THR A 2 2.72 1.16 34.90
N THR A 3 3.28 0.14 34.27
CA THR A 3 4.32 0.27 33.26
C THR A 3 3.76 1.09 32.11
N PHE A 4 4.36 2.26 31.86
CA PHE A 4 4.06 3.08 30.70
C PHE A 4 4.32 2.23 29.45
N ASN A 5 3.29 1.91 28.67
CA ASN A 5 3.48 1.21 27.40
C ASN A 5 4.08 2.22 26.39
N PRO A 6 5.35 2.06 25.99
CA PRO A 6 6.01 3.00 25.09
C PRO A 6 5.35 3.06 23.71
N LEU A 7 4.59 2.02 23.34
CA LEU A 7 3.89 1.97 22.06
C LEU A 7 2.78 3.02 21.97
N THR A 8 2.23 3.50 23.09
CA THR A 8 1.18 4.53 23.10
C THR A 8 1.62 5.85 22.44
N ALA A 9 2.93 6.11 22.36
CA ALA A 9 3.48 7.25 21.63
C ALA A 9 3.18 7.21 20.12
N ILE A 10 2.98 6.02 19.54
CA ILE A 10 2.65 5.86 18.11
C ILE A 10 1.28 6.48 17.82
N LEU A 11 0.34 6.38 18.77
CA LEU A 11 -1.00 6.97 18.64
C LEU A 11 -1.00 8.48 18.81
N THR A 12 -0.11 9.03 19.64
CA THR A 12 0.00 10.49 19.79
C THR A 12 0.73 11.15 18.63
N GLN A 13 1.67 10.43 17.99
CA GLN A 13 2.40 10.89 16.81
C GLN A 13 1.58 10.77 15.52
N ASN A 14 0.64 9.83 15.44
CA ASN A 14 -0.22 9.62 14.28
C ASN A 14 -1.71 9.69 14.67
N LYS A 15 -2.16 10.87 15.11
CA LYS A 15 -3.57 11.07 15.47
C LYS A 15 -4.47 10.95 14.26
N LEU A 16 -5.67 10.40 14.44
CA LEU A 16 -6.67 10.33 13.37
C LEU A 16 -7.18 11.73 12.97
N GLU A 17 -6.98 12.08 11.70
CA GLU A 17 -7.45 13.32 11.07
C GLU A 17 -8.40 13.06 9.89
N GLY A 18 -8.65 11.79 9.58
CA GLY A 18 -9.54 11.33 8.52
C GLY A 18 -8.78 10.61 7.38
N PRO A 19 -7.98 11.33 6.56
CA PRO A 19 -7.26 10.72 5.44
C PRO A 19 -6.28 9.61 5.83
N ASN A 20 -5.75 9.66 7.06
CA ASN A 20 -4.81 8.67 7.60
C ASN A 20 -5.49 7.49 8.32
N TYR A 21 -6.80 7.27 8.12
CA TYR A 21 -7.57 6.25 8.84
C TYR A 21 -6.92 4.86 8.81
N VAL A 22 -6.38 4.43 7.66
CA VAL A 22 -5.80 3.08 7.56
C VAL A 22 -4.53 2.94 8.40
N ASP A 23 -3.62 3.91 8.31
CA ASP A 23 -2.40 3.93 9.11
C ASP A 23 -2.69 4.07 10.60
N TRP A 24 -3.62 4.95 10.96
CA TRP A 24 -4.08 5.11 12.33
C TRP A 24 -4.69 3.81 12.85
N LYS A 25 -5.55 3.15 12.08
CA LYS A 25 -6.18 1.88 12.47
C LYS A 25 -5.15 0.77 12.66
N ARG A 26 -4.16 0.68 11.78
CA ARG A 26 -3.03 -0.25 11.94
C ARG A 26 -2.26 0.00 13.24
N ASN A 27 -1.98 1.27 13.54
CA ASN A 27 -1.29 1.66 14.77
C ASN A 27 -2.14 1.33 16.02
N LEU A 28 -3.44 1.60 15.97
CA LEU A 28 -4.39 1.26 17.04
C LEU A 28 -4.41 -0.25 17.28
N ASP A 29 -4.48 -1.07 16.23
CA ASP A 29 -4.48 -2.52 16.36
C ASP A 29 -3.23 -3.06 17.06
N ILE A 30 -2.06 -2.48 16.79
CA ILE A 30 -0.81 -2.85 17.47
C ILE A 30 -0.93 -2.60 18.98
N ILE A 31 -1.48 -1.46 19.39
CA ILE A 31 -1.65 -1.13 20.82
C ILE A 31 -2.68 -2.04 21.47
N LEU A 32 -3.83 -2.24 20.85
CA LEU A 32 -4.89 -3.07 21.43
C LEU A 32 -4.49 -4.54 21.50
N ILE A 33 -3.62 -5.03 20.61
CA ILE A 33 -3.01 -6.37 20.72
C ILE A 33 -2.05 -6.40 21.90
N ALA A 34 -1.15 -5.42 22.01
CA ALA A 34 -0.15 -5.37 23.08
C ALA A 34 -0.78 -5.27 24.48
N GLU A 35 -1.94 -4.61 24.58
CA GLU A 35 -2.70 -4.44 25.82
C GLU A 35 -3.77 -5.53 26.05
N GLU A 36 -3.86 -6.52 25.15
CA GLU A 36 -4.85 -7.62 25.19
C GLU A 36 -6.32 -7.17 25.15
N TYR A 37 -6.63 -6.07 24.45
CA TYR A 37 -7.98 -5.51 24.32
C TYR A 37 -8.59 -5.68 22.94
N LYS A 38 -7.82 -6.08 21.91
CA LYS A 38 -8.32 -6.14 20.52
C LYS A 38 -9.60 -6.97 20.34
N PHE A 39 -9.77 -8.03 21.13
CA PHE A 39 -10.89 -8.96 20.99
C PHE A 39 -12.27 -8.28 21.09
N VAL A 40 -12.41 -7.18 21.84
CA VAL A 40 -13.68 -6.45 21.97
C VAL A 40 -14.14 -5.76 20.69
N LEU A 41 -13.28 -5.67 19.68
CA LEU A 41 -13.60 -5.12 18.37
C LEU A 41 -14.19 -6.17 17.40
N ASP A 42 -14.03 -7.46 17.72
CA ASP A 42 -14.43 -8.57 16.85
C ASP A 42 -15.47 -9.49 17.52
N GLU A 43 -15.43 -9.59 18.86
CA GLU A 43 -16.30 -10.44 19.65
C GLU A 43 -17.52 -9.70 20.18
N VAL A 44 -18.67 -10.39 20.21
CA VAL A 44 -19.92 -9.86 20.77
C VAL A 44 -19.79 -9.74 22.29
N CYS A 45 -20.24 -8.62 22.85
CA CYS A 45 -20.35 -8.45 24.30
C CYS A 45 -21.15 -9.62 24.91
N PRO A 46 -20.62 -10.31 25.92
CA PRO A 46 -21.40 -11.32 26.65
C PRO A 46 -22.62 -10.67 27.31
N GLU A 47 -23.71 -11.41 27.39
CA GLU A 47 -24.89 -10.96 28.12
C GLU A 47 -24.55 -10.71 29.59
N LYS A 48 -25.17 -9.69 30.18
CA LYS A 48 -24.97 -9.37 31.58
C LYS A 48 -25.43 -10.56 32.43
N PRO A 49 -24.54 -11.17 33.23
CA PRO A 49 -24.88 -12.33 34.03
C PRO A 49 -25.98 -12.02 35.06
N GLY A 50 -26.83 -13.02 35.32
CA GLY A 50 -27.84 -12.99 36.38
C GLY A 50 -27.23 -13.13 37.78
N ASN A 51 -28.05 -12.98 38.81
CA ASN A 51 -27.60 -13.11 40.21
C ASN A 51 -27.20 -14.56 40.59
N ASP A 52 -27.62 -15.53 39.79
CA ASP A 52 -27.33 -16.96 39.91
C ASP A 52 -26.11 -17.40 39.09
N ALA A 53 -25.48 -16.47 38.36
CA ALA A 53 -24.29 -16.75 37.57
C ALA A 53 -23.11 -17.17 38.44
N THR A 54 -22.26 -18.00 37.86
CA THR A 54 -21.00 -18.41 38.47
C THR A 54 -20.04 -17.22 38.60
N ASP A 55 -19.12 -17.31 39.56
CA ASP A 55 -18.07 -16.30 39.74
C ASP A 55 -17.21 -16.14 38.46
N ASP A 56 -17.02 -17.23 37.71
CA ASP A 56 -16.28 -17.21 36.45
C ASP A 56 -17.02 -16.46 35.34
N GLU A 57 -18.34 -16.62 35.22
CA GLU A 57 -19.18 -15.85 34.28
C GLU A 57 -19.17 -14.36 34.62
N GLN A 58 -19.30 -14.03 35.90
CA GLN A 58 -19.24 -12.63 36.35
C GLN A 58 -17.87 -12.01 36.06
N LYS A 59 -16.79 -12.74 36.31
CA LYS A 59 -15.42 -12.29 36.00
C LYS A 59 -15.20 -12.11 34.51
N ALA A 60 -15.69 -13.02 33.67
CA ALA A 60 -15.57 -12.92 32.22
C ALA A 60 -16.28 -11.67 31.68
N TYR A 61 -17.51 -11.42 32.12
CA TYR A 61 -18.26 -10.21 31.76
C TYR A 61 -17.53 -8.93 32.19
N GLN A 62 -17.06 -8.85 33.44
CA GLN A 62 -16.33 -7.67 33.92
C GLN A 62 -14.99 -7.47 33.19
N LYS A 63 -14.29 -8.56 32.83
CA LYS A 63 -13.08 -8.49 32.01
C LYS A 63 -13.38 -7.89 30.63
N TRP A 64 -14.48 -8.33 29.99
CA TRP A 64 -14.90 -7.82 28.69
C TRP A 64 -15.23 -6.33 28.76
N ILE A 65 -16.08 -5.92 29.71
CA ILE A 65 -16.49 -4.50 29.88
C ILE A 65 -15.28 -3.60 30.10
N LYS A 66 -14.34 -4.03 30.96
CA LYS A 66 -13.12 -3.26 31.20
C LYS A 66 -12.25 -3.16 29.95
N ALA A 67 -12.13 -4.24 29.16
CA ALA A 67 -11.36 -4.21 27.92
C ALA A 67 -12.00 -3.27 26.88
N ASP A 68 -13.33 -3.26 26.76
CA ASP A 68 -14.06 -2.34 25.88
C ASP A 68 -13.87 -0.88 26.31
N GLU A 69 -14.01 -0.58 27.60
CA GLU A 69 -13.76 0.76 28.14
C GLU A 69 -12.34 1.26 27.85
N MET A 70 -11.34 0.39 28.01
CA MET A 70 -9.94 0.73 27.71
C MET A 70 -9.71 0.90 26.21
N ALA A 71 -10.26 0.03 25.37
CA ALA A 71 -10.19 0.17 23.92
C ALA A 71 -10.82 1.50 23.46
N ARG A 72 -11.96 1.85 24.04
CA ARG A 72 -12.65 3.13 23.80
C ARG A 72 -11.77 4.32 24.17
N CYS A 73 -11.07 4.25 25.30
CA CYS A 73 -10.12 5.30 25.72
C CYS A 73 -8.97 5.45 24.72
N TYR A 74 -8.39 4.35 24.24
CA TYR A 74 -7.32 4.40 23.23
C TYR A 74 -7.81 5.01 21.90
N ILE A 75 -9.00 4.63 21.45
CA ILE A 75 -9.61 5.20 20.23
C ILE A 75 -9.80 6.71 20.40
N LEU A 76 -10.50 7.15 21.45
CA LEU A 76 -10.81 8.57 21.67
C LEU A 76 -9.57 9.44 21.93
N ALA A 77 -8.56 8.93 22.64
CA ALA A 77 -7.33 9.66 22.92
C ALA A 77 -6.41 9.80 21.69
N SER A 78 -6.59 8.96 20.68
CA SER A 78 -5.74 8.89 19.49
C SER A 78 -6.32 9.59 18.26
N MET A 79 -7.36 10.41 18.42
CA MET A 79 -7.96 11.19 17.33
C MET A 79 -7.89 12.69 17.58
N SER A 80 -8.23 13.47 16.54
CA SER A 80 -8.39 14.92 16.68
C SER A 80 -9.51 15.27 17.67
N ASN A 81 -9.43 16.45 18.31
CA ASN A 81 -10.43 16.88 19.29
C ASN A 81 -11.84 16.98 18.68
N VAL A 82 -11.93 17.30 17.39
CA VAL A 82 -13.22 17.40 16.67
C VAL A 82 -13.89 16.02 16.59
N LEU A 83 -13.15 15.00 16.14
CA LEU A 83 -13.66 13.63 16.07
C LEU A 83 -13.96 13.08 17.46
N GLN A 84 -13.08 13.36 18.43
CA GLN A 84 -13.28 12.93 19.81
C GLN A 84 -14.60 13.46 20.37
N HIS A 85 -14.87 14.76 20.17
CA HIS A 85 -16.11 15.37 20.63
C HIS A 85 -17.36 14.78 19.96
N GLN A 86 -17.26 14.39 18.67
CA GLN A 86 -18.36 13.78 17.93
C GLN A 86 -18.66 12.34 18.38
N LEU A 87 -17.64 11.60 18.82
CA LEU A 87 -17.75 10.15 19.05
C LEU A 87 -17.73 9.75 20.54
N GLN A 88 -17.41 10.67 21.44
CA GLN A 88 -17.27 10.39 22.89
C GLN A 88 -18.53 9.85 23.57
N SER A 89 -19.72 10.05 22.98
CA SER A 89 -21.00 9.59 23.56
C SER A 89 -21.36 8.16 23.15
N MET A 90 -20.62 7.53 22.23
CA MET A 90 -20.87 6.14 21.84
C MET A 90 -20.43 5.19 22.95
N GLU A 91 -21.23 4.14 23.18
CA GLU A 91 -21.10 3.30 24.37
C GLU A 91 -19.99 2.25 24.24
N SER A 92 -19.76 1.72 23.03
CA SER A 92 -18.76 0.67 22.79
C SER A 92 -17.61 1.14 21.89
N ALA A 93 -16.44 0.50 22.05
CA ALA A 93 -15.31 0.70 21.16
C ALA A 93 -15.64 0.25 19.71
N TYR A 94 -16.46 -0.80 19.60
CA TYR A 94 -16.94 -1.34 18.33
C TYR A 94 -17.75 -0.30 17.54
N ASP A 95 -18.73 0.34 18.17
CA ASP A 95 -19.62 1.30 17.50
C ASP A 95 -18.86 2.51 16.98
N ILE A 96 -17.90 3.01 17.77
CA ILE A 96 -17.01 4.10 17.33
C ILE A 96 -16.24 3.68 16.09
N LEU A 97 -15.69 2.46 16.09
CA LEU A 97 -14.88 1.98 14.99
C LEU A 97 -15.69 1.75 13.71
N GLU A 98 -16.89 1.19 13.82
CA GLU A 98 -17.79 1.05 12.67
C GLU A 98 -18.24 2.42 12.13
N ASN A 99 -18.51 3.40 13.00
CA ASN A 99 -18.83 4.76 12.55
C ASN A 99 -17.64 5.42 11.81
N LEU A 100 -16.43 5.30 12.35
CA LEU A 100 -15.22 5.80 11.67
C LEU A 100 -14.98 5.11 10.33
N LYS A 101 -15.25 3.81 10.25
CA LYS A 101 -15.19 3.04 9.01
C LYS A 101 -16.27 3.47 8.02
N GLU A 102 -17.46 3.87 8.47
CA GLU A 102 -18.47 4.46 7.59
C GLU A 102 -18.01 5.83 7.05
N MET A 103 -17.47 6.69 7.92
CA MET A 103 -17.00 8.03 7.56
C MET A 103 -15.81 8.02 6.59
N PHE A 104 -14.83 7.14 6.84
CA PHE A 104 -13.53 7.16 6.14
C PHE A 104 -13.30 5.92 5.26
N GLY A 105 -14.08 4.86 5.41
CA GLY A 105 -13.93 3.63 4.63
C GLY A 105 -14.27 3.81 3.15
N ASP A 106 -15.28 4.62 2.82
CA ASP A 106 -15.64 4.91 1.42
C ASP A 106 -14.58 5.75 0.70
N GLN A 107 -14.00 6.74 1.40
CA GLN A 107 -12.87 7.52 0.88
C GLN A 107 -11.68 6.62 0.58
N ASN A 108 -11.36 5.70 1.50
CA ASN A 108 -10.31 4.72 1.30
C ASN A 108 -10.64 3.74 0.17
N ARG A 109 -11.91 3.33 0.02
CA ARG A 109 -12.34 2.45 -1.08
C ARG A 109 -12.18 3.13 -2.44
N ALA A 110 -12.58 4.39 -2.57
CA ALA A 110 -12.44 5.16 -3.80
C ALA A 110 -10.96 5.42 -4.14
N ALA A 111 -10.14 5.79 -3.14
CA ALA A 111 -8.70 5.95 -3.30
C ALA A 111 -8.06 4.63 -3.74
N LYS A 112 -8.35 3.52 -3.05
CA LYS A 112 -7.84 2.18 -3.38
C LYS A 112 -8.22 1.75 -4.79
N GLN A 113 -9.47 2.00 -5.21
CA GLN A 113 -9.90 1.74 -6.58
C GLN A 113 -9.15 2.58 -7.61
N THR A 114 -8.85 3.84 -7.29
CA THR A 114 -8.09 4.74 -8.18
C THR A 114 -6.66 4.24 -8.36
N VAL A 115 -5.97 3.92 -7.26
CA VAL A 115 -4.59 3.40 -7.31
C VAL A 115 -4.54 2.03 -7.98
N MET A 116 -5.51 1.15 -7.70
CA MET A 116 -5.62 -0.16 -8.35
C MET A 116 -5.81 -0.03 -9.87
N LYS A 117 -6.67 0.90 -10.32
CA LYS A 117 -6.82 1.21 -11.75
C LYS A 117 -5.51 1.74 -12.33
N ALA A 118 -4.79 2.62 -11.63
CA ALA A 118 -3.50 3.12 -12.09
C ALA A 118 -2.46 2.00 -12.22
N LEU A 119 -2.41 1.08 -11.24
CA LEU A 119 -1.52 -0.09 -11.25
C LEU A 119 -1.80 -0.99 -12.45
N LEU A 120 -3.06 -1.40 -12.66
CA LEU A 120 -3.45 -2.33 -13.72
C LEU A 120 -3.25 -1.74 -15.13
N ASN A 121 -3.40 -0.42 -15.28
CA ASN A 121 -3.24 0.26 -16.56
C ASN A 121 -1.82 0.78 -16.82
N THR A 122 -0.92 0.71 -15.84
CA THR A 122 0.47 1.14 -16.04
C THR A 122 1.21 0.08 -16.85
N LYS A 123 1.68 0.48 -18.04
CA LYS A 123 2.57 -0.32 -18.90
C LYS A 123 3.80 0.52 -19.20
N MET A 124 4.95 -0.14 -19.26
CA MET A 124 6.19 0.51 -19.65
C MET A 124 6.17 0.76 -21.15
N VAL A 125 6.59 1.97 -21.56
CA VAL A 125 6.75 2.31 -22.97
C VAL A 125 8.10 1.76 -23.46
N GLU A 126 8.11 1.15 -24.64
CA GLU A 126 9.35 0.64 -25.27
C GLU A 126 10.41 1.75 -25.37
N GLY A 127 11.64 1.44 -24.98
CA GLY A 127 12.77 2.40 -24.96
C GLY A 127 12.76 3.44 -23.83
N SER A 128 11.72 3.49 -22.98
CA SER A 128 11.71 4.36 -21.79
C SER A 128 12.59 3.81 -20.66
N SER A 129 12.83 4.62 -19.62
CA SER A 129 13.67 4.24 -18.47
C SER A 129 13.03 3.13 -17.63
N ILE A 130 13.66 1.95 -17.61
CA ILE A 130 13.21 0.81 -16.78
C ILE A 130 13.19 1.17 -15.28
N ARG A 131 14.15 1.98 -14.84
CA ARG A 131 14.27 2.41 -13.45
C ARG A 131 13.07 3.24 -13.02
N ASP A 132 12.73 4.25 -13.82
CA ASP A 132 11.62 5.17 -13.47
C ASP A 132 10.29 4.42 -13.48
N HIS A 133 10.12 3.49 -14.43
CA HIS A 133 8.95 2.62 -14.49
C HIS A 133 8.81 1.73 -13.24
N VAL A 134 9.88 1.02 -12.85
CA VAL A 134 9.85 0.15 -11.67
C VAL A 134 9.61 0.95 -10.39
N LEU A 135 10.23 2.11 -10.23
CA LEU A 135 9.99 3.00 -9.08
C LEU A 135 8.53 3.48 -9.02
N LYS A 136 7.93 3.81 -10.17
CA LYS A 136 6.49 4.15 -10.23
C LYS A 136 5.62 2.98 -9.78
N MET A 137 5.91 1.76 -10.25
CA MET A 137 5.16 0.57 -9.84
C MET A 137 5.31 0.29 -8.33
N MET A 138 6.52 0.40 -7.79
CA MET A 138 6.77 0.27 -6.35
C MET A 138 5.97 1.31 -5.54
N SER A 139 5.89 2.54 -6.02
CA SER A 139 5.09 3.59 -5.38
C SER A 139 3.61 3.24 -5.34
N LEU A 140 3.04 2.73 -6.45
CA LEU A 140 1.63 2.33 -6.52
C LEU A 140 1.32 1.12 -5.62
N LEU A 141 2.23 0.14 -5.56
CA LEU A 141 2.10 -1.01 -4.67
C LEU A 141 2.14 -0.59 -3.19
N ASN A 142 3.08 0.27 -2.82
CA ASN A 142 3.18 0.81 -1.46
C ASN A 142 1.95 1.65 -1.09
N GLU A 143 1.42 2.45 -2.01
CA GLU A 143 0.20 3.22 -1.78
C GLU A 143 -1.02 2.31 -1.58
N LEU A 144 -1.13 1.21 -2.34
CA LEU A 144 -2.16 0.19 -2.11
C LEU A 144 -2.01 -0.48 -0.74
N GLU A 145 -0.78 -0.78 -0.31
CA GLU A 145 -0.49 -1.35 1.01
C GLU A 145 -0.92 -0.40 2.14
N VAL A 146 -0.60 0.90 2.01
CA VAL A 146 -1.07 1.96 2.91
C VAL A 146 -2.60 2.05 2.92
N LEU A 147 -3.26 1.81 1.79
CA LEU A 147 -4.72 1.72 1.68
C LEU A 147 -5.29 0.35 2.08
N GLY A 148 -4.50 -0.49 2.75
CA GLY A 148 -4.92 -1.76 3.33
C GLY A 148 -5.10 -2.88 2.30
N ALA A 149 -4.45 -2.81 1.13
CA ALA A 149 -4.29 -3.98 0.27
C ALA A 149 -3.18 -4.88 0.82
N ASN A 150 -3.40 -6.18 0.82
CA ASN A 150 -2.35 -7.16 1.08
C ASN A 150 -2.03 -7.86 -0.24
N ILE A 151 -0.89 -7.52 -0.85
CA ILE A 151 -0.38 -8.15 -2.07
C ILE A 151 0.93 -8.82 -1.67
N ASP A 152 1.01 -10.13 -1.81
CA ASP A 152 2.23 -10.86 -1.46
C ASP A 152 3.39 -10.50 -2.41
N LYS A 153 4.62 -10.73 -1.96
CA LYS A 153 5.82 -10.30 -2.69
C LYS A 153 5.96 -10.95 -4.06
N ASP A 154 5.51 -12.20 -4.22
CA ASP A 154 5.58 -12.92 -5.50
C ASP A 154 4.63 -12.28 -6.51
N THR A 155 3.39 -12.02 -6.10
CA THR A 155 2.41 -11.30 -6.90
C THR A 155 2.88 -9.89 -7.27
N GLN A 156 3.52 -9.16 -6.34
CA GLN A 156 4.07 -7.83 -6.62
C GLN A 156 5.14 -7.86 -7.73
N VAL A 157 6.04 -8.84 -7.67
CA VAL A 157 7.08 -9.03 -8.70
C VAL A 157 6.47 -9.37 -10.05
N GLU A 158 5.55 -10.34 -10.09
CA GLU A 158 4.88 -10.75 -11.32
C GLU A 158 4.09 -9.59 -11.95
N MET A 159 3.39 -8.78 -11.14
CA MET A 159 2.71 -7.57 -11.61
C MET A 159 3.66 -6.64 -12.35
N ILE A 160 4.87 -6.39 -11.82
CA ILE A 160 5.88 -5.55 -12.50
C ILE A 160 6.35 -6.21 -13.78
N LEU A 161 6.69 -7.50 -13.78
CA LEU A 161 7.15 -8.22 -14.96
C LEU A 161 6.13 -8.16 -16.12
N GLN A 162 4.83 -8.24 -15.81
CA GLN A 162 3.74 -8.16 -16.79
C GLN A 162 3.52 -6.75 -17.38
N THR A 163 4.16 -5.72 -16.82
CA THR A 163 4.11 -4.36 -17.38
C THR A 163 5.25 -4.05 -18.34
N LEU A 164 6.27 -4.92 -18.42
CA LEU A 164 7.44 -4.73 -19.27
C LEU A 164 7.10 -5.00 -20.74
N PRO A 165 7.76 -4.28 -21.67
CA PRO A 165 7.52 -4.47 -23.09
C PRO A 165 8.24 -5.72 -23.61
N ASP A 166 7.98 -6.10 -24.86
CA ASP A 166 8.44 -7.37 -25.44
C ASP A 166 9.96 -7.47 -25.55
N SER A 167 10.69 -6.34 -25.59
CA SER A 167 12.15 -6.34 -25.53
C SER A 167 12.71 -7.01 -24.27
N PHE A 168 11.92 -7.10 -23.20
CA PHE A 168 12.27 -7.79 -21.94
C PHE A 168 11.74 -9.24 -21.87
N GLN A 169 11.15 -9.80 -22.93
CA GLN A 169 10.56 -11.14 -22.91
C GLN A 169 11.56 -12.22 -22.43
N GLN A 170 12.81 -12.18 -22.91
CA GLN A 170 13.83 -13.13 -22.50
C GLN A 170 14.16 -13.03 -21.00
N PHE A 171 14.20 -11.81 -20.46
CA PHE A 171 14.38 -11.58 -19.03
C PHE A 171 13.23 -12.19 -18.23
N ARG A 172 11.96 -11.94 -18.60
CA ARG A 172 10.79 -12.51 -17.90
C ARG A 172 10.82 -14.04 -17.86
N LEU A 173 11.12 -14.68 -18.99
CA LEU A 173 11.22 -16.14 -19.08
C LEU A 173 12.30 -16.69 -18.14
N ASN A 174 13.47 -16.05 -18.11
CA ASN A 174 14.58 -16.46 -17.25
C ASN A 174 14.29 -16.23 -15.76
N TYR A 175 13.64 -15.12 -15.43
CA TYR A 175 13.29 -14.78 -14.06
C TYR A 175 12.31 -15.80 -13.47
N ASN A 176 11.27 -16.15 -14.23
CA ASN A 176 10.23 -17.11 -13.81
C ASN A 176 10.78 -18.55 -13.71
N MET A 177 11.70 -18.95 -14.58
CA MET A 177 12.29 -20.29 -14.56
C MET A 177 13.29 -20.50 -13.42
N ASN A 178 14.04 -19.46 -13.04
CA ASN A 178 15.12 -19.58 -12.06
C ASN A 178 14.70 -19.27 -10.61
N LYS A 179 13.42 -18.99 -10.35
CA LYS A 179 12.90 -18.60 -9.03
C LYS A 179 13.80 -17.56 -8.34
N MET A 180 14.10 -16.49 -9.07
CA MET A 180 14.96 -15.44 -8.52
C MET A 180 14.29 -14.78 -7.30
N ASP A 181 15.10 -14.22 -6.42
CA ASP A 181 14.72 -13.52 -5.18
C ASP A 181 13.51 -12.60 -5.34
N LEU A 182 12.52 -12.74 -4.45
CA LEU A 182 11.25 -11.99 -4.43
C LEU A 182 11.38 -10.53 -3.91
N SER A 183 12.52 -9.89 -4.16
CA SER A 183 12.80 -8.53 -3.68
C SER A 183 12.65 -7.51 -4.81
N LEU A 184 11.76 -6.53 -4.63
CA LEU A 184 11.58 -5.44 -5.59
C LEU A 184 12.88 -4.64 -5.83
N ALA A 185 13.70 -4.47 -4.79
CA ALA A 185 14.98 -3.78 -4.93
C ALA A 185 15.98 -4.57 -5.79
N LYS A 186 15.98 -5.90 -5.67
CA LYS A 186 16.82 -6.76 -6.51
C LYS A 186 16.30 -6.80 -7.94
N LEU A 187 14.99 -6.96 -8.11
CA LEU A 187 14.32 -6.91 -9.42
C LEU A 187 14.68 -5.63 -10.18
N LEU A 188 14.67 -4.46 -9.52
CA LEU A 188 15.09 -3.19 -10.10
C LEU A 188 16.52 -3.26 -10.64
N ASN A 189 17.48 -3.73 -9.83
CA ASN A 189 18.89 -3.81 -10.24
C ASN A 189 19.10 -4.80 -11.41
N ASP A 190 18.42 -5.94 -11.37
CA ASP A 190 18.50 -6.97 -12.41
C ASP A 190 17.92 -6.45 -13.74
N LEU A 191 16.78 -5.74 -13.68
CA LEU A 191 16.15 -5.12 -14.84
C LEU A 191 16.98 -3.99 -15.44
N GLN A 192 17.65 -3.17 -14.61
CA GLN A 192 18.59 -2.15 -15.11
C GLN A 192 19.80 -2.76 -15.82
N SER A 193 20.30 -3.89 -15.31
CA SER A 193 21.38 -4.64 -15.95
C SER A 193 20.93 -5.21 -17.30
N ALA A 194 19.72 -5.76 -17.36
CA ALA A 194 19.12 -6.26 -18.60
C ALA A 194 18.90 -5.14 -19.63
N GLU A 195 18.42 -3.97 -19.21
CA GLU A 195 18.22 -2.81 -20.10
C GLU A 195 19.53 -2.38 -20.78
N THR A 196 20.65 -2.41 -20.06
CA THR A 196 21.98 -2.07 -20.61
C THR A 196 22.38 -3.05 -21.72
N ILE A 197 22.13 -4.34 -21.51
CA ILE A 197 22.41 -5.39 -22.50
C ILE A 197 21.51 -5.23 -23.72
N ILE A 198 20.21 -5.01 -23.51
CA ILE A 198 19.22 -4.81 -24.59
C ILE A 198 19.60 -3.60 -25.45
N LYS A 199 19.96 -2.47 -24.83
CA LYS A 199 20.42 -1.26 -25.54
C LYS A 199 21.70 -1.51 -26.35
N SER A 200 22.59 -2.37 -25.87
CA SER A 200 23.82 -2.73 -26.60
C SER A 200 23.58 -3.66 -27.81
N GLN A 201 22.47 -4.40 -27.82
CA GLN A 201 22.10 -5.34 -28.88
C GLN A 201 21.16 -4.72 -29.93
N ALA A 202 20.61 -3.52 -29.67
CA ALA A 202 19.75 -2.81 -30.61
C ALA A 202 20.56 -2.35 -31.84
N PRO A 203 20.06 -2.58 -33.07
CA PRO A 203 20.72 -2.09 -34.27
C PRO A 203 20.82 -0.55 -34.25
N PRO A 204 21.88 0.06 -34.82
CA PRO A 204 21.97 1.51 -34.91
C PRO A 204 20.76 2.03 -35.67
N VAL A 205 19.98 2.91 -35.03
CA VAL A 205 18.87 3.61 -35.70
C VAL A 205 19.49 4.36 -36.88
N ALA A 206 19.13 3.96 -38.10
CA ALA A 206 19.53 4.67 -39.30
C ALA A 206 18.93 6.08 -39.25
N LEU A 207 19.74 7.05 -38.80
CA LEU A 207 19.49 8.45 -39.04
C LEU A 207 19.54 8.61 -40.56
N ASN A 208 18.38 8.68 -41.20
CA ASN A 208 18.24 9.09 -42.59
C ASN A 208 18.79 10.53 -42.70
N PHE A 209 20.08 10.65 -42.97
CA PHE A 209 20.61 11.83 -43.63
C PHE A 209 20.13 11.76 -45.07
N GLU A 210 19.12 12.58 -45.40
CA GLU A 210 18.88 12.95 -46.79
C GLU A 210 20.16 13.61 -47.32
N GLU A 211 20.96 12.86 -48.07
CA GLU A 211 22.01 13.43 -48.90
C GLU A 211 21.33 14.31 -49.95
N GLY A 212 21.40 15.63 -49.72
CA GLY A 212 21.11 16.64 -50.74
C GLY A 212 22.02 16.42 -51.94
N SER A 213 21.48 15.80 -52.98
CA SER A 213 22.17 15.55 -54.23
C SER A 213 22.44 16.89 -54.95
N SER A 214 23.71 17.29 -54.95
CA SER A 214 24.23 18.43 -55.69
C SER A 214 24.35 18.08 -57.17
N SER A 215 23.49 18.66 -58.02
CA SER A 215 23.63 18.61 -59.48
C SER A 215 24.26 19.90 -60.00
N LYS A 216 25.61 19.92 -60.07
CA LYS A 216 26.35 20.86 -60.93
C LYS A 216 26.46 20.26 -62.33
N LEU A 217 25.74 20.81 -63.30
CA LEU A 217 26.03 20.65 -64.73
C LEU A 217 26.74 21.91 -65.23
N ARG A 218 28.00 21.74 -65.65
CA ARG A 218 28.79 22.73 -66.39
C ARG A 218 29.19 22.10 -67.71
N GLY A 219 28.82 22.72 -68.83
CA GLY A 219 29.46 22.48 -70.12
C GLY A 219 28.59 22.80 -71.34
N GLY A 220 28.95 23.83 -72.10
CA GLY A 220 28.47 24.02 -73.47
C GLY A 220 28.49 25.46 -73.97
N GLN A 221 29.64 25.93 -74.47
CA GLN A 221 29.76 27.13 -75.32
C GLN A 221 29.44 26.81 -76.79
N LYS A 222 29.20 27.90 -77.56
CA LYS A 222 29.10 28.08 -79.03
C LYS A 222 27.64 28.12 -79.50
N LYS A 223 27.16 29.14 -80.21
CA LYS A 223 27.77 30.09 -81.16
C LYS A 223 27.00 31.41 -81.12
#